data_AF-A0A2D9HEY4-F1
#
_entry.id   AF-A0A2D9HEY4-F1
#
_cell.length_a   1.000
_cell.length_b   1.000
_cell.length_c   1.000
_cell.angle_alpha   90.00
_cell.angle_beta   90.00
_cell.angle_gamma   90.00
#
_symmetry.space_group_name_H-M   'P 1'
#
loop_
_entity.id
_entity.type
_entity.pdbx_description
1 polymer ?
#
loop_
_entity_poly.entity_id
_entity_poly.type
_entity_poly.pdbx_seq_one_letter_code
_entity_poly.pdbx_strand_id
1 'polypeptide(L)'
;MTGLRKWLLGVIDKARVHLQRARHALQRRLVLRALRRSGFDETSTIYLRALSSIARPSAKNFVSMGFESVSDPALTERLIGLLGKRFPTASRFFELESQARAGSPGSLADWAGLDDEALSEHLGLRKVLFRRRLEAAVSANDASYGLQLVDESIELKLLLKSYLLKFGYLFQVARRAGKAAEARHSLNRLLAAWSPARGEQLILLNVLYEFACELGEHGAYLESLDIAPEDMPWRGGMALLEQSHSVHHACAQNLERLHRSAAGELFDLRYNRQQQDELHRELLETLAERRPLSMLRIGDGESYGFKQEVDPAVDRADKERRERLWWGRTLEDPNLWERFHQRLMKALTTCDLLGLPTPFRLLRDLAFSEEQLALPFAEQPITLRTWPVLLEQIEELFKTTPGALNGTRLLDARCHHVLFGPQRTRELIAAAEQTVLVNCFPHTHVAAALGAPIDQGLLLPPHQKVLKQLPKHPLTGRCSLELLDDLDEQLEQRCGPGTLVLFAAGIVGKPLIAKARSMGAVALDVGAAVDYWMGLKSRGLTEFADFNRPAGT
;
A
#
# COMPACT_ATOMS: atom_id res chain seq x y z
N MET A 1 -25.03 38.91 34.31
CA MET A 1 -25.83 38.83 33.06
C MET A 1 -25.38 37.75 32.07
N THR A 2 -24.15 37.23 32.14
CA THR A 2 -23.61 36.25 31.18
C THR A 2 -24.18 34.82 31.33
N GLY A 3 -24.54 34.41 32.55
CA GLY A 3 -25.11 33.07 32.83
C GLY A 3 -26.53 32.86 32.27
N LEU A 4 -27.42 33.84 32.47
CA LEU A 4 -28.82 33.76 32.01
C LEU A 4 -28.93 33.70 30.48
N ARG A 5 -28.07 34.46 29.77
CA ARG A 5 -28.00 34.45 28.31
C ARG A 5 -27.54 33.09 27.75
N LYS A 6 -26.53 32.48 28.37
CA LYS A 6 -26.03 31.14 27.97
C LYS A 6 -27.08 30.05 28.19
N TRP A 7 -27.83 30.14 29.29
CA TRP A 7 -28.92 29.22 29.59
C TRP A 7 -30.09 29.36 28.60
N LEU A 8 -30.54 30.59 28.31
CA LEU A 8 -31.60 30.85 27.34
C LEU A 8 -31.26 30.37 25.92
N LEU A 9 -30.01 30.59 25.48
CA LEU A 9 -29.54 30.07 24.19
C LEU A 9 -29.57 28.54 24.14
N GLY A 10 -29.16 27.86 25.22
CA GLY A 10 -29.25 26.39 25.31
C GLY A 10 -30.70 25.85 25.28
N VAL A 11 -31.66 26.58 25.84
CA VAL A 11 -33.09 26.21 25.79
C VAL A 11 -33.65 26.41 24.38
N ILE A 12 -33.31 27.51 23.72
CA ILE A 12 -33.75 27.81 22.34
C ILE A 12 -33.20 26.76 21.37
N ASP A 13 -31.94 26.36 21.50
CA ASP A 13 -31.34 25.32 20.64
C ASP A 13 -32.01 23.96 20.86
N LYS A 14 -32.29 23.58 22.12
CA LYS A 14 -33.05 22.35 22.41
C LYS A 14 -34.46 22.39 21.81
N ALA A 15 -35.18 23.51 21.96
CA ALA A 15 -36.51 23.68 21.38
C ALA A 15 -36.49 23.61 19.84
N ARG A 16 -35.49 24.21 19.20
CA ARG A 16 -35.29 24.16 17.74
C ARG A 16 -35.05 22.72 17.26
N VAL A 17 -34.23 21.94 17.98
CA VAL A 17 -34.00 20.51 17.70
C VAL A 17 -35.30 19.70 17.84
N HIS A 18 -36.10 19.95 18.89
CA HIS A 18 -37.37 19.25 19.08
C HIS A 18 -38.41 19.59 18.01
N LEU A 19 -38.52 20.87 17.62
CA LEU A 19 -39.44 21.31 16.57
C LEU A 19 -39.06 20.72 15.20
N GLN A 20 -37.76 20.64 14.92
CA GLN A 20 -37.24 20.01 13.71
C GLN A 20 -37.56 18.51 13.70
N ARG A 21 -37.35 17.79 14.81
CA ARG A 21 -37.74 16.37 14.93
C ARG A 21 -39.25 16.14 14.72
N ALA A 22 -40.10 17.01 15.28
CA ALA A 22 -41.56 16.91 15.11
C ALA A 22 -42.00 17.13 13.65
N ARG A 23 -41.41 18.11 12.96
CA ARG A 23 -41.67 18.39 11.54
C ARG A 23 -41.24 17.22 10.64
N HIS A 24 -40.07 16.63 10.90
CA HIS A 24 -39.60 15.44 10.17
C HIS A 24 -40.52 14.23 10.39
N ALA A 25 -41.03 14.04 11.62
CA ALA A 25 -41.96 12.94 11.93
C ALA A 25 -43.31 13.09 11.19
N LEU A 26 -43.84 14.30 11.06
CA LEU A 26 -45.10 14.57 10.35
C LEU A 26 -44.96 14.35 8.84
N GLN A 27 -43.88 14.86 8.23
CA GLN A 27 -43.60 14.66 6.80
C GLN A 27 -43.41 13.17 6.47
N ARG A 28 -42.72 12.41 7.35
CA ARG A 28 -42.54 10.96 7.23
C ARG A 28 -43.89 10.22 7.17
N ARG A 29 -44.87 10.61 7.98
CA ARG A 29 -46.21 9.97 8.00
C ARG A 29 -47.00 10.21 6.71
N LEU A 30 -46.88 11.39 6.10
CA LEU A 30 -47.59 11.73 4.86
C LEU A 30 -47.02 10.98 3.64
N VAL A 31 -45.69 10.89 3.54
CA VAL A 31 -45.02 10.15 2.46
C VAL A 31 -45.31 8.66 2.54
N LEU A 32 -45.29 8.07 3.75
CA LEU A 32 -45.63 6.66 3.94
C LEU A 32 -47.08 6.32 3.56
N ARG A 33 -48.02 7.25 3.76
CA ARG A 33 -49.41 7.10 3.30
C ARG A 33 -49.54 7.13 1.77
N ALA A 34 -48.78 8.01 1.10
CA ALA A 34 -48.77 8.08 -0.35
C ALA A 34 -48.16 6.82 -0.98
N LEU A 35 -47.06 6.32 -0.43
CA LEU A 35 -46.35 5.15 -0.95
C LEU A 35 -47.13 3.84 -0.78
N ARG A 36 -47.85 3.66 0.34
CA ARG A 36 -48.74 2.50 0.53
C ARG A 36 -49.89 2.47 -0.48
N ARG A 37 -50.35 3.62 -0.96
CA ARG A 37 -51.37 3.70 -2.02
C ARG A 37 -50.83 3.30 -3.40
N SER A 38 -49.51 3.23 -3.57
CA SER A 38 -48.83 2.90 -4.84
C SER A 38 -48.35 1.43 -4.94
N GLY A 39 -48.67 0.57 -3.98
CA GLY A 39 -48.47 -0.89 -4.11
C GLY A 39 -47.06 -1.43 -3.85
N PHE A 40 -46.19 -0.70 -3.12
CA PHE A 40 -44.86 -1.19 -2.72
C PHE A 40 -44.93 -2.20 -1.56
N ASP A 41 -44.12 -3.26 -1.62
CA ASP A 41 -43.99 -4.26 -0.56
C ASP A 41 -43.12 -3.79 0.63
N GLU A 42 -43.04 -4.60 1.69
CA GLU A 42 -42.42 -4.22 2.96
C GLU A 42 -40.90 -3.98 2.85
N THR A 43 -40.21 -4.72 1.98
CA THR A 43 -38.76 -4.60 1.73
C THR A 43 -38.45 -3.31 0.96
N SER A 44 -39.25 -2.99 -0.07
CA SER A 44 -39.18 -1.73 -0.80
C SER A 44 -39.53 -0.53 0.09
N THR A 45 -40.44 -0.75 1.05
CA THR A 45 -40.88 0.25 2.03
C THR A 45 -39.77 0.60 3.04
N ILE A 46 -38.86 -0.32 3.38
CA ILE A 46 -37.70 -0.05 4.25
C ILE A 46 -36.69 0.87 3.54
N TYR A 47 -36.42 0.61 2.27
CA TYR A 47 -35.53 1.45 1.44
C TYR A 47 -36.12 2.85 1.19
N LEU A 48 -37.43 2.92 0.92
CA LEU A 48 -38.13 4.18 0.68
C LEU A 48 -38.44 4.96 1.98
N ARG A 49 -38.50 4.28 3.15
CA ARG A 49 -38.50 4.94 4.47
C ARG A 49 -37.26 5.78 4.68
N ALA A 50 -36.11 5.34 4.16
CA ALA A 50 -34.85 6.07 4.21
C ALA A 50 -34.91 7.33 3.33
N LEU A 51 -35.46 7.20 2.11
CA LEU A 51 -35.67 8.32 1.16
C LEU A 51 -36.68 9.38 1.65
N SER A 52 -37.73 8.97 2.39
CA SER A 52 -38.76 9.87 2.94
C SER A 52 -38.31 10.75 4.11
N SER A 53 -37.12 10.51 4.67
CA SER A 53 -36.57 11.25 5.82
C SER A 53 -35.98 12.62 5.45
N ILE A 54 -35.93 12.94 4.15
CA ILE A 54 -35.24 14.11 3.61
C ILE A 54 -36.26 15.10 3.03
N ALA A 55 -36.26 16.33 3.58
CA ALA A 55 -37.31 17.32 3.38
C ALA A 55 -37.48 17.83 1.93
N ARG A 56 -36.49 17.56 1.04
CA ARG A 56 -36.54 17.71 -0.43
C ARG A 56 -35.55 16.71 -1.05
N PRO A 57 -35.97 15.72 -1.86
CA PRO A 57 -35.02 14.81 -2.50
C PRO A 57 -34.28 15.56 -3.61
N SER A 58 -32.97 15.73 -3.48
CA SER A 58 -32.07 16.05 -4.59
C SER A 58 -31.43 14.75 -5.12
N ALA A 59 -30.95 14.75 -6.37
CA ALA A 59 -30.29 13.58 -6.95
C ALA A 59 -29.10 13.09 -6.09
N LYS A 60 -28.41 14.01 -5.40
CA LYS A 60 -27.35 13.72 -4.41
C LYS A 60 -27.78 12.71 -3.33
N ASN A 61 -29.00 12.83 -2.82
CA ASN A 61 -29.49 11.98 -1.71
C ASN A 61 -29.87 10.57 -2.19
N PHE A 62 -30.29 10.44 -3.44
CA PHE A 62 -30.53 9.13 -4.07
C PHE A 62 -29.21 8.38 -4.32
N VAL A 63 -28.17 9.10 -4.72
CA VAL A 63 -26.85 8.52 -5.05
C VAL A 63 -26.08 8.11 -3.80
N SER A 64 -26.09 8.92 -2.74
CA SER A 64 -25.34 8.64 -1.50
C SER A 64 -25.93 7.50 -0.65
N MET A 65 -27.21 7.19 -0.82
CA MET A 65 -27.91 6.14 -0.04
C MET A 65 -28.28 4.92 -0.88
N GLY A 66 -28.10 4.99 -2.20
CA GLY A 66 -28.79 4.10 -3.13
C GLY A 66 -28.12 2.77 -3.43
N PHE A 67 -26.79 2.61 -3.32
CA PHE A 67 -26.17 1.54 -4.10
C PHE A 67 -24.97 0.79 -3.49
N GLU A 68 -24.58 1.06 -2.25
CA GLU A 68 -23.73 0.09 -1.54
C GLU A 68 -24.53 -1.14 -1.07
N SER A 69 -25.88 -1.06 -1.05
CA SER A 69 -26.76 -2.11 -0.50
C SER A 69 -27.88 -2.63 -1.42
N VAL A 70 -28.00 -2.19 -2.68
CA VAL A 70 -28.93 -2.82 -3.65
C VAL A 70 -28.17 -3.78 -4.54
N SER A 71 -28.30 -5.08 -4.25
CA SER A 71 -27.87 -6.19 -5.10
C SER A 71 -28.97 -6.67 -6.06
N ASP A 72 -30.17 -6.10 -5.98
CA ASP A 72 -31.34 -6.51 -6.77
C ASP A 72 -31.43 -5.77 -8.13
N PRO A 73 -31.28 -6.50 -9.26
CA PRO A 73 -31.38 -5.94 -10.60
C PRO A 73 -32.78 -5.36 -10.93
N ALA A 74 -33.86 -5.95 -10.41
CA ALA A 74 -35.23 -5.52 -10.71
C ALA A 74 -35.57 -4.19 -10.03
N LEU A 75 -35.05 -3.98 -8.81
CA LEU A 75 -35.15 -2.69 -8.12
C LEU A 75 -34.34 -1.59 -8.84
N THR A 76 -33.16 -1.94 -9.34
CA THR A 76 -32.30 -1.04 -10.14
C THR A 76 -33.02 -0.57 -11.40
N GLU A 77 -33.60 -1.50 -12.18
CA GLU A 77 -34.32 -1.19 -13.41
C GLU A 77 -35.56 -0.31 -13.18
N ARG A 78 -36.32 -0.57 -12.10
CA ARG A 78 -37.45 0.27 -11.69
C ARG A 78 -37.03 1.68 -11.27
N LEU A 79 -35.92 1.82 -10.56
CA LEU A 79 -35.36 3.12 -10.19
C LEU A 79 -34.90 3.90 -11.43
N ILE A 80 -34.25 3.23 -12.39
CA ILE A 80 -33.87 3.82 -13.69
C ILE A 80 -35.12 4.33 -14.42
N GLY A 81 -36.18 3.52 -14.54
CA GLY A 81 -37.42 3.94 -15.20
C GLY A 81 -38.15 5.11 -14.52
N LEU A 82 -38.10 5.20 -13.19
CA LEU A 82 -38.67 6.31 -12.42
C LEU A 82 -37.84 7.61 -12.56
N LEU A 83 -36.52 7.49 -12.63
CA LEU A 83 -35.61 8.62 -12.75
C LEU A 83 -35.51 9.12 -14.20
N GLY A 84 -35.57 8.24 -15.20
CA GLY A 84 -35.46 8.58 -16.63
C GLY A 84 -36.49 9.58 -17.13
N LYS A 85 -37.69 9.63 -16.51
CA LYS A 85 -38.71 10.62 -16.87
C LYS A 85 -38.47 12.01 -16.32
N ARG A 86 -37.62 12.16 -15.29
CA ARG A 86 -37.47 13.42 -14.53
C ARG A 86 -36.03 13.92 -14.46
N PHE A 87 -35.06 13.02 -14.65
CA PHE A 87 -33.62 13.25 -14.57
C PHE A 87 -32.90 12.31 -15.58
N PRO A 88 -33.00 12.59 -16.89
CA PRO A 88 -32.45 11.73 -17.94
C PRO A 88 -30.94 11.46 -17.78
N THR A 89 -30.16 12.47 -17.37
CA THR A 89 -28.71 12.32 -17.09
C THR A 89 -28.44 11.37 -15.91
N ALA A 90 -29.26 11.43 -14.86
CA ALA A 90 -29.14 10.51 -13.73
C ALA A 90 -29.49 9.07 -14.17
N SER A 91 -30.54 8.91 -14.97
CA SER A 91 -30.91 7.60 -15.55
C SER A 91 -29.78 7.00 -16.38
N ARG A 92 -29.16 7.79 -17.26
CA ARG A 92 -28.03 7.33 -18.07
C ARG A 92 -26.82 6.97 -17.21
N PHE A 93 -26.53 7.76 -16.17
CA PHE A 93 -25.50 7.42 -15.20
C PHE A 93 -25.78 6.07 -14.51
N PHE A 94 -27.03 5.82 -14.09
CA PHE A 94 -27.43 4.56 -13.45
C PHE A 94 -27.38 3.36 -14.39
N GLU A 95 -27.72 3.54 -15.67
CA GLU A 95 -27.55 2.50 -16.70
C GLU A 95 -26.09 2.10 -16.85
N LEU A 96 -25.18 3.07 -16.97
CA LEU A 96 -23.75 2.82 -17.11
C LEU A 96 -23.14 2.18 -15.84
N GLU A 97 -23.60 2.59 -14.66
CA GLU A 97 -23.16 1.97 -13.41
C GLU A 97 -23.65 0.52 -13.28
N SER A 98 -24.90 0.24 -13.69
CA SER A 98 -25.45 -1.12 -13.71
C SER A 98 -24.66 -2.03 -14.67
N GLN A 99 -24.35 -1.54 -15.88
CA GLN A 99 -23.53 -2.25 -16.86
C GLN A 99 -22.13 -2.55 -16.32
N ALA A 100 -21.45 -1.54 -15.75
CA ALA A 100 -20.12 -1.71 -15.19
C ALA A 100 -20.08 -2.76 -14.05
N ARG A 101 -21.13 -2.83 -13.21
CA ARG A 101 -21.25 -3.86 -12.16
C ARG A 101 -21.51 -5.26 -12.71
N ALA A 102 -22.22 -5.36 -13.83
CA ALA A 102 -22.46 -6.62 -14.53
C ALA A 102 -21.20 -7.15 -15.27
N GLY A 103 -20.04 -6.52 -15.07
CA GLY A 103 -18.79 -6.91 -15.73
C GLY A 103 -18.69 -6.44 -17.18
N SER A 104 -19.64 -5.61 -17.64
CA SER A 104 -19.59 -4.92 -18.92
C SER A 104 -19.23 -3.46 -18.66
N PRO A 105 -17.95 -3.11 -18.45
CA PRO A 105 -17.56 -1.72 -18.32
C PRO A 105 -18.08 -0.99 -19.57
N GLY A 106 -19.00 -0.03 -19.39
CA GLY A 106 -19.39 0.86 -20.49
C GLY A 106 -18.13 1.41 -21.13
N SER A 107 -18.14 1.57 -22.46
CA SER A 107 -16.97 2.07 -23.19
C SER A 107 -16.54 3.43 -22.64
N LEU A 108 -15.27 3.81 -22.81
CA LEU A 108 -14.81 5.16 -22.45
C LEU A 108 -15.72 6.25 -23.08
N ALA A 109 -16.19 6.00 -24.30
CA ALA A 109 -17.11 6.88 -25.01
C ALA A 109 -18.46 7.02 -24.30
N ASP A 110 -18.98 5.94 -23.70
CA ASP A 110 -20.22 5.97 -22.95
C ASP A 110 -20.13 6.87 -21.70
N TRP A 111 -18.99 6.82 -21.00
CA TRP A 111 -18.75 7.67 -19.82
C TRP A 111 -18.39 9.10 -20.18
N ALA A 112 -17.70 9.33 -21.30
CA ALA A 112 -17.34 10.65 -21.80
C ALA A 112 -18.55 11.44 -22.33
N GLY A 113 -19.61 10.76 -22.78
CA GLY A 113 -20.84 11.38 -23.29
C GLY A 113 -21.81 11.88 -22.22
N LEU A 114 -21.50 11.72 -20.92
CA LEU A 114 -22.31 12.30 -19.84
C LEU A 114 -21.96 13.78 -19.68
N ASP A 115 -22.89 14.64 -20.08
CA ASP A 115 -22.75 16.10 -20.02
C ASP A 115 -22.50 16.59 -18.59
N ASP A 116 -21.39 17.28 -18.42
CA ASP A 116 -20.91 17.84 -17.17
C ASP A 116 -21.76 19.03 -16.70
N GLU A 117 -22.44 19.72 -17.64
CA GLU A 117 -23.31 20.85 -17.36
C GLU A 117 -24.59 20.40 -16.63
N ALA A 118 -25.14 19.25 -16.99
CA ALA A 118 -26.28 18.63 -16.32
C ALA A 118 -25.95 18.05 -14.93
N LEU A 119 -24.67 17.75 -14.67
CA LEU A 119 -24.17 17.24 -13.38
C LEU A 119 -23.54 18.34 -12.51
N SER A 120 -23.39 19.55 -13.06
CA SER A 120 -22.70 20.70 -12.45
C SER A 120 -23.26 21.09 -11.08
N GLU A 121 -24.58 20.97 -10.87
CA GLU A 121 -25.25 21.30 -9.61
C GLU A 121 -24.97 20.29 -8.48
N HIS A 122 -24.31 19.16 -8.77
CA HIS A 122 -24.18 18.04 -7.85
C HIS A 122 -22.73 17.52 -7.76
N LEU A 123 -21.91 18.23 -6.97
CA LEU A 123 -20.51 17.87 -6.67
C LEU A 123 -20.31 16.39 -6.25
N GLY A 124 -21.29 15.79 -5.57
CA GLY A 124 -21.24 14.37 -5.20
C GLY A 124 -21.30 13.41 -6.40
N LEU A 125 -22.13 13.73 -7.39
CA LEU A 125 -22.25 12.94 -8.62
C LEU A 125 -21.02 13.12 -9.53
N ARG A 126 -20.50 14.35 -9.64
CA ARG A 126 -19.25 14.62 -10.38
C ARG A 126 -18.08 13.82 -9.80
N LYS A 127 -17.96 13.72 -8.48
CA LYS A 127 -16.94 12.88 -7.82
C LYS A 127 -17.06 11.40 -8.19
N VAL A 128 -18.27 10.85 -8.22
CA VAL A 128 -18.49 9.44 -8.56
C VAL A 128 -18.25 9.19 -10.05
N LEU A 129 -18.73 10.07 -10.93
CA LEU A 129 -18.50 9.99 -12.36
C LEU A 129 -17.01 10.09 -12.69
N PHE A 130 -16.31 11.07 -12.11
CA PHE A 130 -14.87 11.23 -12.23
C PHE A 130 -14.13 9.95 -11.83
N ARG A 131 -14.50 9.35 -10.70
CA ARG A 131 -13.92 8.08 -10.25
C ARG A 131 -14.08 6.97 -11.29
N ARG A 132 -15.26 6.84 -11.89
CA ARG A 132 -15.56 5.80 -12.88
C ARG A 132 -14.81 6.02 -14.19
N ARG A 133 -14.79 7.27 -14.68
CA ARG A 133 -13.98 7.66 -15.85
C ARG A 133 -12.50 7.35 -15.63
N LEU A 134 -11.98 7.65 -14.44
CA LEU A 134 -10.61 7.35 -14.05
C LEU A 134 -10.34 5.83 -13.97
N GLU A 135 -11.26 5.05 -13.40
CA GLU A 135 -11.17 3.58 -13.37
C GLU A 135 -11.19 2.97 -14.78
N ALA A 136 -12.03 3.51 -15.67
CA ALA A 136 -12.10 3.11 -17.06
C ALA A 136 -10.80 3.44 -17.82
N ALA A 137 -10.27 4.66 -17.66
CA ALA A 137 -9.00 5.09 -18.26
C ALA A 137 -7.83 4.18 -17.85
N VAL A 138 -7.73 3.90 -16.54
CA VAL A 138 -6.73 2.97 -15.96
C VAL A 138 -6.87 1.58 -16.55
N SER A 139 -8.10 1.05 -16.62
CA SER A 139 -8.36 -0.31 -17.12
C SER A 139 -8.07 -0.43 -18.62
N ALA A 140 -8.32 0.64 -19.38
CA ALA A 140 -8.09 0.68 -20.83
C ALA A 140 -6.64 0.99 -21.21
N ASN A 141 -5.76 1.34 -20.27
CA ASN A 141 -4.44 1.91 -20.54
C ASN A 141 -4.51 3.14 -21.49
N ASP A 142 -5.55 3.98 -21.38
CA ASP A 142 -5.68 5.19 -22.21
C ASP A 142 -4.96 6.36 -21.56
N ALA A 143 -3.73 6.59 -22.00
CA ALA A 143 -2.88 7.68 -21.56
C ALA A 143 -3.52 9.06 -21.76
N SER A 144 -4.07 9.31 -22.96
CA SER A 144 -4.52 10.65 -23.35
C SER A 144 -5.74 11.06 -22.53
N TYR A 145 -6.70 10.14 -22.41
CA TYR A 145 -7.89 10.37 -21.59
C TYR A 145 -7.55 10.44 -20.11
N GLY A 146 -6.58 9.62 -19.66
CA GLY A 146 -6.07 9.69 -18.31
C GLY A 146 -5.52 11.07 -17.94
N LEU A 147 -4.68 11.66 -18.80
CA LEU A 147 -4.12 13.00 -18.59
C LEU A 147 -5.19 14.09 -18.63
N GLN A 148 -6.18 13.97 -19.52
CA GLN A 148 -7.34 14.85 -19.53
C GLN A 148 -8.10 14.81 -18.20
N LEU A 149 -8.26 13.62 -17.61
CA LEU A 149 -8.88 13.48 -16.29
C LEU A 149 -8.02 14.05 -15.16
N VAL A 150 -6.69 13.98 -15.26
CA VAL A 150 -5.81 14.67 -14.29
C VAL A 150 -6.10 16.18 -14.34
N ASP A 151 -6.13 16.75 -15.53
CA ASP A 151 -6.40 18.18 -15.73
C ASP A 151 -7.82 18.57 -15.28
N GLU A 152 -8.82 17.75 -15.58
CA GLU A 152 -10.20 17.94 -15.11
C GLU A 152 -10.26 17.90 -13.58
N SER A 153 -9.51 17.02 -12.92
CA SER A 153 -9.49 16.91 -11.45
C SER A 153 -9.01 18.19 -10.77
N ILE A 154 -8.09 18.90 -11.42
CA ILE A 154 -7.55 20.18 -10.98
C ILE A 154 -8.65 21.23 -11.00
N GLU A 155 -9.34 21.35 -12.14
CA GLU A 155 -10.42 22.32 -12.35
C GLU A 155 -11.58 22.07 -11.37
N LEU A 156 -11.90 20.81 -11.10
CA LEU A 156 -12.95 20.42 -10.18
C LEU A 156 -12.55 20.53 -8.70
N LYS A 157 -11.28 20.88 -8.40
CA LYS A 157 -10.70 20.82 -7.05
C LYS A 157 -10.95 19.47 -6.37
N LEU A 158 -10.99 18.39 -7.15
CA LEU A 158 -11.22 17.03 -6.70
C LEU A 158 -9.90 16.35 -6.33
N LEU A 159 -9.08 17.05 -5.55
CA LEU A 159 -7.81 16.56 -5.05
C LEU A 159 -8.05 15.64 -3.85
N LEU A 160 -8.53 14.44 -4.14
CA LEU A 160 -8.67 13.38 -3.16
C LEU A 160 -7.43 12.49 -3.18
N LYS A 161 -6.84 12.25 -2.01
CA LYS A 161 -5.76 11.29 -1.76
C LYS A 161 -5.95 9.94 -2.48
N SER A 162 -7.20 9.48 -2.63
CA SER A 162 -7.55 8.24 -3.33
C SER A 162 -7.26 8.23 -4.84
N TYR A 163 -7.08 9.40 -5.47
CA TYR A 163 -6.82 9.51 -6.91
C TYR A 163 -5.35 9.67 -7.26
N LEU A 164 -4.50 10.12 -6.32
CA LEU A 164 -3.07 10.32 -6.56
C LEU A 164 -2.37 9.04 -7.05
N LEU A 165 -2.69 7.89 -6.47
CA LEU A 165 -2.16 6.59 -6.91
C LEU A 165 -2.61 6.23 -8.34
N LYS A 166 -3.85 6.59 -8.72
CA LYS A 166 -4.38 6.35 -10.06
C LYS A 166 -3.78 7.33 -11.09
N PHE A 167 -3.52 8.57 -10.69
CA PHE A 167 -2.77 9.52 -11.52
C PHE A 167 -1.34 9.04 -11.74
N GLY A 168 -0.65 8.56 -10.70
CA GLY A 168 0.66 7.92 -10.84
C GLY A 168 0.66 6.80 -11.89
N TYR A 169 -0.34 5.91 -11.84
CA TYR A 169 -0.50 4.87 -12.86
C TYR A 169 -0.76 5.42 -14.27
N LEU A 170 -1.65 6.40 -14.42
CA LEU A 170 -1.93 6.99 -15.74
C LEU A 170 -0.71 7.70 -16.31
N PHE A 171 0.10 8.34 -15.47
CA PHE A 171 1.36 8.93 -15.90
C PHE A 171 2.36 7.86 -16.36
N GLN A 172 2.42 6.68 -15.70
CA GLN A 172 3.21 5.54 -16.18
C GLN A 172 2.72 5.03 -17.54
N VAL A 173 1.40 4.93 -17.73
CA VAL A 173 0.78 4.55 -19.00
C VAL A 173 1.12 5.59 -20.09
N ALA A 174 1.01 6.88 -19.78
CA ALA A 174 1.37 7.96 -20.70
C ALA A 174 2.84 7.91 -21.12
N ARG A 175 3.77 7.65 -20.20
CA ARG A 175 5.17 7.45 -20.55
C ARG A 175 5.38 6.28 -21.51
N ARG A 176 4.78 5.12 -21.22
CA ARG A 176 4.89 3.93 -22.09
C ARG A 176 4.32 4.20 -23.49
N ALA A 177 3.35 5.11 -23.59
CA ALA A 177 2.78 5.59 -24.85
C ALA A 177 3.59 6.73 -25.50
N GLY A 178 4.80 7.07 -25.01
CA GLY A 178 5.63 8.15 -25.56
C GLY A 178 5.17 9.58 -25.19
N LYS A 179 4.25 9.73 -24.25
CA LYS A 179 3.63 11.01 -23.84
C LYS A 179 4.23 11.60 -22.56
N ALA A 180 5.53 11.42 -22.34
CA ALA A 180 6.20 11.87 -21.11
C ALA A 180 6.11 13.40 -20.89
N ALA A 181 6.19 14.18 -21.98
CA ALA A 181 6.06 15.64 -21.91
C ALA A 181 4.64 16.10 -21.51
N GLU A 182 3.60 15.46 -22.05
CA GLU A 182 2.20 15.74 -21.68
C GLU A 182 1.95 15.37 -20.20
N ALA A 183 2.46 14.20 -19.78
CA ALA A 183 2.41 13.77 -18.39
C ALA A 183 3.08 14.78 -17.45
N ARG A 184 4.28 15.26 -17.81
CA ARG A 184 4.97 16.32 -17.06
C ARG A 184 4.17 17.61 -17.01
N HIS A 185 3.54 18.01 -18.11
CA HIS A 185 2.74 19.23 -18.16
C HIS A 185 1.52 19.15 -17.22
N SER A 186 0.71 18.09 -17.32
CA SER A 186 -0.43 17.87 -16.42
C SER A 186 0.01 17.76 -14.96
N LEU A 187 1.18 17.15 -14.73
CA LEU A 187 1.76 17.08 -13.41
C LEU A 187 2.12 18.47 -12.84
N ASN A 188 2.81 19.30 -13.61
CA ASN A 188 3.16 20.66 -13.19
C ASN A 188 1.91 21.51 -12.94
N ARG A 189 0.86 21.34 -13.75
CA ARG A 189 -0.45 21.97 -13.49
C ARG A 189 -1.06 21.48 -12.18
N LEU A 190 -1.00 20.17 -11.92
CA LEU A 190 -1.51 19.56 -10.69
C LEU A 190 -0.80 20.13 -9.46
N LEU A 191 0.52 20.25 -9.54
CA LEU A 191 1.36 20.89 -8.53
C LEU A 191 0.99 22.37 -8.33
N ALA A 192 0.90 23.15 -9.41
CA ALA A 192 0.67 24.59 -9.35
C ALA A 192 -0.74 24.96 -8.84
N ALA A 193 -1.75 24.15 -9.17
CA ALA A 193 -3.13 24.40 -8.75
C ALA A 193 -3.42 23.92 -7.32
N TRP A 194 -2.53 23.14 -6.74
CA TRP A 194 -2.74 22.56 -5.42
C TRP A 194 -2.06 23.42 -4.35
N SER A 195 -2.88 23.94 -3.45
CA SER A 195 -2.46 24.76 -2.30
C SER A 195 -2.93 24.06 -1.02
N PRO A 196 -2.17 23.11 -0.46
CA PRO A 196 -2.62 22.30 0.67
C PRO A 196 -1.99 22.75 1.99
N ALA A 197 -2.59 22.30 3.08
CA ALA A 197 -1.90 22.19 4.36
C ALA A 197 -0.69 21.24 4.22
N ARG A 198 0.40 21.52 4.95
CA ARG A 198 1.74 20.90 4.84
C ARG A 198 1.73 19.36 4.74
N GLY A 199 0.78 18.68 5.39
CA GLY A 199 0.67 17.22 5.40
C GLY A 199 0.24 16.58 4.08
N GLU A 200 -0.63 17.24 3.32
CA GLU A 200 -1.11 16.71 2.04
C GLU A 200 -0.02 16.81 0.98
N GLN A 201 0.74 17.92 0.96
CA GLN A 201 1.87 18.16 0.05
C GLN A 201 2.79 16.93 -0.04
N LEU A 202 3.13 16.32 1.09
CA LEU A 202 4.07 15.20 1.21
C LEU A 202 3.64 13.93 0.49
N ILE A 203 2.32 13.65 0.41
CA ILE A 203 1.79 12.45 -0.26
C ILE A 203 2.01 12.57 -1.75
N LEU A 204 1.63 13.72 -2.30
CA LEU A 204 1.85 13.99 -3.70
C LEU A 204 3.35 14.09 -3.94
N LEU A 205 4.11 14.81 -3.11
CA LEU A 205 5.57 14.85 -3.23
C LEU A 205 6.17 13.45 -3.32
N ASN A 206 5.75 12.51 -2.47
CA ASN A 206 6.18 11.13 -2.56
C ASN A 206 5.71 10.41 -3.85
N VAL A 207 4.44 10.55 -4.24
CA VAL A 207 3.91 9.91 -5.47
C VAL A 207 4.61 10.44 -6.71
N LEU A 208 4.87 11.75 -6.73
CA LEU A 208 5.54 12.44 -7.82
C LEU A 208 7.03 12.21 -7.82
N TYR A 209 7.63 12.04 -6.64
CA TYR A 209 9.01 11.63 -6.49
C TYR A 209 9.21 10.21 -6.99
N GLU A 210 8.40 9.25 -6.52
CA GLU A 210 8.40 7.87 -7.04
C GLU A 210 8.23 7.87 -8.58
N PHE A 211 7.35 8.74 -9.10
CA PHE A 211 7.16 8.91 -10.55
C PHE A 211 8.36 9.56 -11.26
N ALA A 212 8.91 10.65 -10.75
CA ALA A 212 10.05 11.36 -11.33
C ALA A 212 11.30 10.48 -11.36
N CYS A 213 11.51 9.67 -10.32
CA CYS A 213 12.56 8.67 -10.30
C CYS A 213 12.36 7.61 -11.37
N GLU A 214 11.14 7.07 -11.52
CA GLU A 214 10.87 6.12 -12.60
C GLU A 214 11.17 6.76 -13.96
N LEU A 215 10.81 8.02 -14.18
CA LEU A 215 11.08 8.77 -15.41
C LEU A 215 12.57 9.03 -15.68
N GLY A 216 13.46 8.86 -14.69
CA GLY A 216 14.85 9.34 -14.77
C GLY A 216 14.96 10.87 -14.67
N GLU A 217 13.92 11.53 -14.15
CA GLU A 217 13.72 13.00 -14.18
C GLU A 217 13.63 13.58 -12.76
N HIS A 218 14.11 12.83 -11.77
CA HIS A 218 14.08 13.21 -10.36
C HIS A 218 14.87 14.50 -10.08
N GLY A 219 15.95 14.77 -10.81
CA GLY A 219 16.70 16.03 -10.70
C GLY A 219 15.83 17.26 -11.00
N ALA A 220 15.18 17.29 -12.17
CA ALA A 220 14.27 18.37 -12.56
C ALA A 220 13.07 18.51 -11.61
N TYR A 221 12.63 17.40 -11.02
CA TYR A 221 11.56 17.41 -10.01
C TYR A 221 12.03 18.02 -8.68
N LEU A 222 13.20 17.63 -8.17
CA LEU A 222 13.77 18.21 -6.96
C LEU A 222 14.05 19.71 -7.14
N GLU A 223 14.61 20.12 -8.28
CA GLU A 223 14.79 21.53 -8.64
C GLU A 223 13.48 22.33 -8.58
N SER A 224 12.37 21.74 -9.04
CA SER A 224 11.04 22.39 -8.99
C SER A 224 10.51 22.61 -7.57
N LEU A 225 11.08 21.91 -6.60
CA LEU A 225 10.76 22.02 -5.17
C LEU A 225 11.78 22.89 -4.41
N ASP A 226 12.72 23.52 -5.12
CA ASP A 226 13.87 24.22 -4.54
C ASP A 226 14.73 23.31 -3.64
N ILE A 227 14.76 22.01 -3.98
CA ILE A 227 15.66 21.02 -3.38
C ILE A 227 16.79 20.81 -4.38
N ALA A 228 18.04 21.02 -3.96
CA ALA A 228 19.17 20.89 -4.86
C ALA A 228 19.23 19.44 -5.41
N PRO A 229 19.43 19.24 -6.72
CA PRO A 229 19.48 17.90 -7.33
C PRO A 229 20.66 17.05 -6.83
N GLU A 230 21.68 17.69 -6.26
CA GLU A 230 22.78 17.03 -5.53
C GLU A 230 22.39 16.53 -4.13
N ASP A 231 21.25 16.93 -3.59
CA ASP A 231 20.69 16.32 -2.38
C ASP A 231 20.02 15.00 -2.74
N MET A 232 20.72 13.91 -2.43
CA MET A 232 20.25 12.53 -2.62
C MET A 232 18.78 12.37 -2.20
N PRO A 233 17.98 11.56 -2.92
CA PRO A 233 16.56 11.32 -2.67
C PRO A 233 16.25 11.19 -1.17
N TRP A 234 17.01 10.33 -0.48
CA TRP A 234 16.90 10.08 0.94
C TRP A 234 16.90 11.36 1.79
N ARG A 235 17.84 12.28 1.57
CA ARG A 235 18.00 13.51 2.36
C ARG A 235 16.83 14.46 2.18
N GLY A 236 16.37 14.64 0.94
CA GLY A 236 15.15 15.40 0.67
C GLY A 236 13.93 14.79 1.38
N GLY A 237 13.80 13.46 1.33
CA GLY A 237 12.76 12.74 2.05
C GLY A 237 12.85 12.90 3.58
N MET A 238 14.05 12.91 4.15
CA MET A 238 14.29 13.13 5.58
C MET A 238 13.86 14.53 6.02
N ALA A 239 14.30 15.58 5.30
CA ALA A 239 13.92 16.96 5.60
C ALA A 239 12.39 17.15 5.57
N LEU A 240 11.73 16.52 4.60
CA LEU A 240 10.27 16.50 4.52
C LEU A 240 9.64 15.80 5.73
N LEU A 241 10.15 14.62 6.10
CA LEU A 241 9.67 13.85 7.25
C LEU A 241 9.86 14.62 8.58
N GLU A 242 10.96 15.36 8.73
CA GLU A 242 11.25 16.19 9.91
C GLU A 242 10.31 17.39 10.06
N GLN A 243 9.92 18.02 8.95
CA GLN A 243 9.02 19.19 8.93
C GLN A 243 7.54 18.84 9.07
N SER A 244 7.24 17.54 9.20
CA SER A 244 5.88 17.01 9.22
C SER A 244 5.31 16.89 10.65
N HIS A 245 4.19 16.17 10.80
CA HIS A 245 3.59 15.86 12.10
C HIS A 245 4.58 15.17 13.08
N SER A 246 4.34 15.26 14.40
CA SER A 246 5.25 14.75 15.45
C SER A 246 5.67 13.29 15.27
N VAL A 247 4.76 12.43 14.83
CA VAL A 247 5.03 11.01 14.54
C VAL A 247 6.06 10.85 13.40
N HIS A 248 5.97 11.66 12.36
CA HIS A 248 6.95 11.67 11.28
C HIS A 248 8.31 12.15 11.79
N HIS A 249 8.32 13.22 12.58
CA HIS A 249 9.54 13.74 13.19
C HIS A 249 10.26 12.68 14.04
N ALA A 250 9.53 11.93 14.86
CA ALA A 250 10.09 10.82 15.62
C ALA A 250 10.69 9.73 14.70
N CYS A 251 9.99 9.36 13.63
CA CYS A 251 10.51 8.40 12.66
C CYS A 251 11.79 8.91 11.97
N ALA A 252 11.84 10.20 11.61
CA ALA A 252 13.02 10.83 11.02
C ALA A 252 14.21 10.80 12.00
N GLN A 253 14.00 11.20 13.25
CA GLN A 253 15.05 11.13 14.28
C GLN A 253 15.60 9.71 14.47
N ASN A 254 14.72 8.71 14.50
CA ASN A 254 15.13 7.32 14.65
C ASN A 254 15.95 6.85 13.44
N LEU A 255 15.49 7.14 12.22
CA LEU A 255 16.23 6.82 10.99
C LEU A 255 17.58 7.51 10.91
N GLU A 256 17.67 8.78 11.29
CA GLU A 256 18.92 9.55 11.31
C GLU A 256 19.92 8.98 12.34
N ARG A 257 19.43 8.52 13.49
CA ARG A 257 20.27 7.83 14.49
C ARG A 257 20.79 6.50 13.96
N LEU A 258 19.94 5.72 13.28
CA LEU A 258 20.34 4.47 12.63
C LEU A 258 21.37 4.72 11.53
N HIS A 259 21.12 5.70 10.67
CA HIS A 259 22.02 6.11 9.59
C HIS A 259 23.41 6.47 10.12
N ARG A 260 23.49 7.34 11.13
CA ARG A 260 24.77 7.74 11.75
C ARG A 260 25.54 6.59 12.41
N SER A 261 24.85 5.50 12.77
CA SER A 261 25.46 4.34 13.42
C SER A 261 25.88 3.24 12.44
N ALA A 262 25.44 3.31 11.18
CA ALA A 262 25.70 2.30 10.16
C ALA A 262 27.05 2.50 9.47
N ALA A 263 27.56 1.43 8.85
CA ALA A 263 28.81 1.47 8.09
C ALA A 263 28.68 2.21 6.74
N GLY A 264 27.46 2.40 6.25
CA GLY A 264 27.17 3.10 5.02
C GLY A 264 25.69 3.00 4.65
N GLU A 265 25.29 3.71 3.60
CA GLU A 265 23.91 3.76 3.13
C GLU A 265 23.77 3.47 1.64
N LEU A 266 22.66 2.83 1.31
CA LEU A 266 22.17 2.51 -0.03
C LEU A 266 20.65 2.72 -0.07
N PHE A 267 20.15 3.77 0.60
CA PHE A 267 18.71 4.06 0.64
C PHE A 267 18.14 4.48 -0.71
N ASP A 268 18.99 4.89 -1.64
CA ASP A 268 18.58 5.37 -2.95
C ASP A 268 18.65 4.29 -4.02
N LEU A 269 18.81 3.01 -3.64
CA LEU A 269 18.86 1.90 -4.58
C LEU A 269 17.72 1.89 -5.59
N ARG A 270 16.50 2.29 -5.21
CA ARG A 270 15.38 2.33 -6.17
C ARG A 270 15.58 3.37 -7.28
N TYR A 271 16.39 4.38 -7.06
CA TYR A 271 16.47 5.58 -7.88
C TYR A 271 17.86 5.83 -8.46
N ASN A 272 18.88 5.22 -7.86
CA ASN A 272 20.27 5.35 -8.25
C ASN A 272 20.77 4.04 -8.87
N ARG A 273 20.85 4.01 -10.21
CA ARG A 273 21.32 2.84 -10.96
C ARG A 273 22.77 2.47 -10.63
N GLN A 274 23.62 3.45 -10.34
CA GLN A 274 25.00 3.20 -9.94
C GLN A 274 25.05 2.43 -8.61
N GLN A 275 24.30 2.85 -7.59
CA GLN A 275 24.22 2.08 -6.33
C GLN A 275 23.70 0.65 -6.56
N GLN A 276 22.74 0.47 -7.48
CA GLN A 276 22.25 -0.87 -7.81
C GLN A 276 23.34 -1.73 -8.47
N ASP A 277 24.07 -1.17 -9.44
CA ASP A 277 25.14 -1.89 -10.15
C ASP A 277 26.32 -2.17 -9.23
N GLU A 278 26.66 -1.27 -8.32
CA GLU A 278 27.69 -1.46 -7.27
C GLU A 278 27.30 -2.58 -6.31
N LEU A 279 26.10 -2.55 -5.74
CA LEU A 279 25.65 -3.61 -4.82
C LEU A 279 25.52 -4.95 -5.55
N HIS A 280 25.02 -4.97 -6.79
CA HIS A 280 24.93 -6.20 -7.57
C HIS A 280 26.32 -6.80 -7.85
N ARG A 281 27.30 -5.97 -8.20
CA ARG A 281 28.69 -6.40 -8.38
C ARG A 281 29.29 -6.95 -7.09
N GLU A 282 29.08 -6.27 -5.97
CA GLU A 282 29.55 -6.73 -4.65
C GLU A 282 28.96 -8.10 -4.28
N LEU A 283 27.68 -8.35 -4.60
CA LEU A 283 27.05 -9.66 -4.38
C LEU A 283 27.69 -10.75 -5.24
N LEU A 284 27.99 -10.46 -6.52
CA LEU A 284 28.69 -11.38 -7.41
C LEU A 284 30.12 -11.68 -6.92
N GLU A 285 30.86 -10.65 -6.50
CA GLU A 285 32.21 -10.77 -5.93
C GLU A 285 32.18 -11.60 -4.64
N THR A 286 31.21 -11.33 -3.75
CA THR A 286 31.05 -12.07 -2.50
C THR A 286 30.78 -13.56 -2.74
N LEU A 287 29.95 -13.90 -3.74
CA LEU A 287 29.71 -15.29 -4.15
C LEU A 287 30.97 -15.94 -4.70
N ALA A 288 31.70 -15.24 -5.59
CA ALA A 288 32.94 -15.74 -6.19
C ALA A 288 34.04 -15.98 -5.14
N GLU A 289 34.13 -15.09 -4.14
CA GLU A 289 35.06 -15.21 -3.00
C GLU A 289 34.57 -16.18 -1.92
N ARG A 290 33.36 -16.73 -2.07
CA ARG A 290 32.69 -17.61 -1.10
C ARG A 290 32.62 -17.00 0.30
N ARG A 291 32.48 -15.67 0.38
CA ARG A 291 32.37 -14.94 1.64
C ARG A 291 30.91 -14.98 2.14
N PRO A 292 30.68 -15.22 3.45
CA PRO A 292 29.34 -15.15 4.00
C PRO A 292 28.81 -13.72 3.95
N LEU A 293 27.54 -13.57 3.57
CA LEU A 293 26.83 -12.30 3.58
C LEU A 293 25.35 -12.52 3.84
N SER A 294 24.70 -11.60 4.52
CA SER A 294 23.26 -11.60 4.75
C SER A 294 22.64 -10.26 4.39
N MET A 295 21.50 -10.34 3.72
CA MET A 295 20.64 -9.20 3.44
C MET A 295 19.26 -9.45 4.00
N LEU A 296 18.88 -8.65 4.99
CA LEU A 296 17.61 -8.74 5.70
C LEU A 296 16.82 -7.45 5.46
N ARG A 297 15.52 -7.53 5.16
CA ARG A 297 14.67 -6.34 4.99
C ARG A 297 13.56 -6.32 6.04
N ILE A 298 13.24 -5.15 6.55
CA ILE A 298 12.21 -4.94 7.57
C ILE A 298 11.16 -3.97 7.03
N GLY A 299 9.92 -4.46 6.91
CA GLY A 299 8.75 -3.67 6.55
C GLY A 299 7.74 -3.59 7.70
N ASP A 300 6.53 -3.10 7.38
CA ASP A 300 5.44 -2.93 8.33
C ASP A 300 4.99 -4.28 8.92
N GLY A 301 4.92 -5.31 8.07
CA GLY A 301 4.56 -6.66 8.48
C GLY A 301 5.47 -7.17 9.61
N GLU A 302 6.78 -6.96 9.49
CA GLU A 302 7.81 -7.49 10.40
C GLU A 302 7.73 -6.95 11.83
N SER A 303 6.98 -5.88 12.08
CA SER A 303 6.72 -5.38 13.45
C SER A 303 6.04 -6.37 14.39
N TYR A 304 5.48 -7.48 13.88
CA TYR A 304 5.03 -8.60 14.71
C TYR A 304 6.15 -9.23 15.57
N GLY A 305 7.39 -9.15 15.09
CA GLY A 305 8.54 -9.74 15.78
C GLY A 305 9.12 -8.89 16.91
N PHE A 306 8.53 -7.75 17.21
CA PHE A 306 9.00 -6.81 18.23
C PHE A 306 8.01 -6.75 19.39
N LYS A 307 8.54 -6.52 20.60
CA LYS A 307 7.73 -6.28 21.80
C LYS A 307 7.21 -4.85 21.71
N GLN A 308 5.90 -4.65 21.77
CA GLN A 308 5.33 -3.30 21.73
C GLN A 308 5.12 -2.78 23.16
N GLU A 309 5.67 -1.62 23.48
CA GLU A 309 5.43 -0.91 24.75
C GLU A 309 4.13 -0.10 24.68
N VAL A 310 3.03 -0.77 24.34
CA VAL A 310 1.70 -0.16 24.19
C VAL A 310 0.70 -0.83 25.13
N ASP A 311 -0.55 -0.35 25.12
CA ASP A 311 -1.63 -1.01 25.85
C ASP A 311 -1.66 -2.52 25.53
N PRO A 312 -1.54 -3.42 26.53
CA PRO A 312 -1.43 -4.86 26.29
C PRO A 312 -2.61 -5.47 25.53
N ALA A 313 -3.80 -4.87 25.59
CA ALA A 313 -4.96 -5.33 24.84
C ALA A 313 -4.83 -4.97 23.35
N VAL A 314 -4.28 -3.80 23.03
CA VAL A 314 -4.02 -3.36 21.65
C VAL A 314 -2.92 -4.21 21.02
N ASP A 315 -1.81 -4.42 21.73
CA ASP A 315 -0.71 -5.27 21.27
C ASP A 315 -1.21 -6.69 20.98
N ARG A 316 -1.98 -7.29 21.91
CA ARG A 316 -2.57 -8.61 21.71
C ARG A 316 -3.46 -8.67 20.47
N ALA A 317 -4.34 -7.69 20.27
CA ALA A 317 -5.24 -7.67 19.12
C ALA A 317 -4.49 -7.55 17.78
N ASP A 318 -3.47 -6.70 17.72
CA ASP A 318 -2.62 -6.54 16.54
C ASP A 318 -1.78 -7.80 16.27
N LYS A 319 -1.24 -8.41 17.33
CA LYS A 319 -0.50 -9.67 17.27
C LYS A 319 -1.39 -10.79 16.72
N GLU A 320 -2.55 -11.05 17.32
CA GLU A 320 -3.49 -12.09 16.89
C GLU A 320 -3.94 -11.87 15.43
N ARG A 321 -4.18 -10.62 15.03
CA ARG A 321 -4.55 -10.29 13.65
C ARG A 321 -3.46 -10.67 12.66
N ARG A 322 -2.19 -10.41 12.99
CA ARG A 322 -1.04 -10.77 12.13
C ARG A 322 -0.79 -12.26 12.10
N GLU A 323 -0.98 -12.95 13.23
CA GLU A 323 -0.89 -14.41 13.29
C GLU A 323 -1.91 -15.08 12.40
N ARG A 324 -3.18 -14.62 12.44
CA ARG A 324 -4.20 -15.13 11.52
C ARG A 324 -3.83 -14.85 10.07
N LEU A 325 -3.28 -13.68 9.76
CA LEU A 325 -2.87 -13.33 8.39
C LEU A 325 -1.74 -14.22 7.87
N TRP A 326 -0.74 -14.53 8.70
CA TRP A 326 0.45 -15.27 8.30
C TRP A 326 0.31 -16.78 8.47
N TRP A 327 -0.26 -17.22 9.58
CA TRP A 327 -0.34 -18.63 9.98
C TRP A 327 -1.72 -19.24 9.77
N GLY A 328 -2.74 -18.41 9.52
CA GLY A 328 -4.14 -18.84 9.46
C GLY A 328 -4.79 -19.04 10.83
N ARG A 329 -4.01 -18.99 11.92
CA ARG A 329 -4.45 -19.15 13.31
C ARG A 329 -3.62 -18.29 14.26
N THR A 330 -4.10 -18.11 15.48
CA THR A 330 -3.30 -17.55 16.59
C THR A 330 -2.38 -18.62 17.15
N LEU A 331 -1.24 -18.22 17.73
CA LEU A 331 -0.32 -19.14 18.40
C LEU A 331 -0.84 -19.48 19.80
N GLU A 332 -0.84 -20.76 20.12
CA GLU A 332 -1.23 -21.25 21.45
C GLU A 332 -0.02 -21.31 22.41
N ASP A 333 1.17 -21.65 21.89
CA ASP A 333 2.41 -21.70 22.68
C ASP A 333 3.13 -20.33 22.65
N PRO A 334 3.15 -19.57 23.76
CA PRO A 334 3.88 -18.30 23.82
C PRO A 334 5.40 -18.49 23.70
N ASN A 335 5.94 -19.66 24.04
CA ASN A 335 7.37 -19.91 23.93
C ASN A 335 7.82 -19.97 22.47
N LEU A 336 6.95 -20.40 21.55
CA LEU A 336 7.25 -20.41 20.12
C LEU A 336 7.53 -19.01 19.61
N TRP A 337 6.71 -18.02 20.04
CA TRP A 337 6.92 -16.63 19.67
C TRP A 337 8.18 -16.05 20.31
N GLU A 338 8.46 -16.34 21.59
CA GLU A 338 9.66 -15.83 22.26
C GLU A 338 10.94 -16.40 21.62
N ARG A 339 10.97 -17.70 21.27
CA ARG A 339 12.07 -18.30 20.50
C ARG A 339 12.24 -17.60 19.15
N PHE A 340 11.15 -17.38 18.43
CA PHE A 340 11.17 -16.64 17.17
C PHE A 340 11.73 -15.22 17.34
N HIS A 341 11.27 -14.47 18.35
CA HIS A 341 11.70 -13.12 18.66
C HIS A 341 13.21 -13.06 18.94
N GLN A 342 13.73 -13.92 19.81
CA GLN A 342 15.16 -13.97 20.13
C GLN A 342 16.01 -14.23 18.89
N ARG A 343 15.57 -15.14 18.02
CA ARG A 343 16.27 -15.44 16.77
C ARG A 343 16.19 -14.28 15.77
N LEU A 344 15.07 -13.56 15.72
CA LEU A 344 14.94 -12.35 14.90
C LEU A 344 15.87 -11.24 15.39
N MET A 345 15.95 -10.99 16.69
CA MET A 345 16.84 -9.96 17.25
C MET A 345 18.30 -10.28 16.92
N LYS A 346 18.70 -11.55 17.06
CA LYS A 346 20.03 -12.02 16.62
C LYS A 346 20.27 -11.79 15.13
N ALA A 347 19.27 -12.05 14.28
CA ALA A 347 19.43 -11.84 12.85
C ALA A 347 19.59 -10.36 12.49
N LEU A 348 18.88 -9.46 13.17
CA LEU A 348 19.00 -8.02 12.99
C LEU A 348 20.38 -7.49 13.41
N THR A 349 20.92 -7.96 14.54
CA THR A 349 22.20 -7.48 15.07
C THR A 349 23.44 -8.09 14.41
N THR A 350 23.26 -9.07 13.52
CA THR A 350 24.37 -9.77 12.84
C THR A 350 24.31 -9.67 11.33
N CYS A 351 23.34 -8.92 10.78
CA CYS A 351 23.19 -8.78 9.34
C CYS A 351 24.20 -7.80 8.73
N ASP A 352 24.64 -8.08 7.51
CA ASP A 352 25.60 -7.23 6.80
C ASP A 352 24.89 -6.11 6.05
N LEU A 353 23.68 -6.40 5.57
CA LEU A 353 22.84 -5.47 4.82
C LEU A 353 21.44 -5.44 5.44
N LEU A 354 21.00 -4.27 5.93
CA LEU A 354 19.71 -4.09 6.58
C LEU A 354 18.80 -3.13 5.80
N GLY A 355 17.72 -3.66 5.25
CA GLY A 355 16.69 -2.90 4.57
C GLY A 355 15.69 -2.27 5.53
N LEU A 356 15.56 -0.95 5.52
CA LEU A 356 14.61 -0.19 6.32
C LEU A 356 13.66 0.62 5.42
N PRO A 357 12.45 0.99 5.90
CA PRO A 357 11.58 1.88 5.14
C PRO A 357 12.28 3.22 4.89
N THR A 358 12.24 3.70 3.64
CA THR A 358 12.73 5.04 3.31
C THR A 358 11.79 6.14 3.82
N PRO A 359 12.24 7.40 3.90
CA PRO A 359 11.46 8.50 4.43
C PRO A 359 10.24 8.72 3.53
N PHE A 360 10.43 8.56 2.22
CA PHE A 360 9.37 8.48 1.22
C PHE A 360 8.31 7.40 1.51
N ARG A 361 8.74 6.17 1.83
CA ARG A 361 7.80 5.11 2.24
C ARG A 361 7.04 5.54 3.49
N LEU A 362 7.74 6.08 4.50
CA LEU A 362 7.12 6.53 5.74
C LEU A 362 6.12 7.65 5.49
N LEU A 363 6.47 8.67 4.71
CA LEU A 363 5.58 9.77 4.31
C LEU A 363 4.31 9.25 3.64
N ARG A 364 4.42 8.27 2.74
CA ARG A 364 3.22 7.66 2.12
C ARG A 364 2.38 6.88 3.12
N ASP A 365 3.04 6.08 3.94
CA ASP A 365 2.36 5.12 4.81
C ASP A 365 1.77 5.79 6.06
N LEU A 366 2.35 6.91 6.49
CA LEU A 366 1.98 7.72 7.65
C LEU A 366 1.19 8.98 7.29
N ALA A 367 0.79 9.10 6.04
CA ALA A 367 0.03 10.22 5.52
C ALA A 367 -1.44 10.25 6.00
N PHE A 368 -1.66 10.26 7.30
CA PHE A 368 -2.98 10.26 7.92
C PHE A 368 -3.48 11.69 8.11
N SER A 369 -4.81 11.85 8.13
CA SER A 369 -5.40 13.15 8.46
C SER A 369 -5.18 13.48 9.94
N GLU A 370 -5.27 14.76 10.31
CA GLU A 370 -5.17 15.19 11.71
C GLU A 370 -6.23 14.49 12.57
N GLU A 371 -7.44 14.25 12.03
CA GLU A 371 -8.48 13.50 12.75
C GLU A 371 -8.06 12.06 13.03
N GLN A 372 -7.39 11.39 12.09
CA GLN A 372 -6.90 10.03 12.27
C GLN A 372 -5.76 9.95 13.28
N LEU A 373 -4.90 10.98 13.32
CA LEU A 373 -3.81 11.10 14.29
C LEU A 373 -4.35 11.45 15.69
N ALA A 374 -5.48 12.14 15.77
CA ALA A 374 -6.17 12.47 17.02
C ALA A 374 -7.01 11.32 17.61
N LEU A 375 -7.21 10.22 16.86
CA LEU A 375 -7.90 9.04 17.39
C LEU A 375 -7.12 8.43 18.57
N PRO A 376 -7.81 7.84 19.56
CA PRO A 376 -7.17 7.00 20.56
C PRO A 376 -6.27 5.94 19.88
N PHE A 377 -5.12 5.64 20.47
CA PHE A 377 -4.13 4.73 19.87
C PHE A 377 -4.72 3.39 19.41
N ALA A 378 -5.62 2.80 20.22
CA ALA A 378 -6.33 1.55 19.89
C ALA A 378 -7.19 1.63 18.61
N GLU A 379 -7.68 2.81 18.26
CA GLU A 379 -8.56 3.06 17.10
C GLU A 379 -7.78 3.53 15.87
N GLN A 380 -6.51 3.89 16.03
CA GLN A 380 -5.67 4.30 14.92
C GLN A 380 -5.52 3.18 13.86
N PRO A 381 -5.20 3.51 12.61
CA PRO A 381 -4.83 2.49 11.62
C PRO A 381 -3.61 1.71 12.08
N ILE A 382 -3.59 0.38 11.86
CA ILE A 382 -2.48 -0.48 12.29
C ILE A 382 -1.12 0.02 11.77
N THR A 383 -1.07 0.54 10.54
CA THR A 383 0.16 1.08 9.93
C THR A 383 0.68 2.33 10.65
N LEU A 384 -0.21 3.18 11.19
CA LEU A 384 0.16 4.34 11.99
C LEU A 384 0.82 3.93 13.32
N ARG A 385 0.29 2.88 13.96
CA ARG A 385 0.90 2.31 15.17
C ARG A 385 2.22 1.59 14.92
N THR A 386 2.33 0.96 13.75
CA THR A 386 3.39 0.00 13.45
C THR A 386 4.75 0.66 13.24
N TRP A 387 4.82 1.71 12.42
CA TRP A 387 6.11 2.27 12.02
C TRP A 387 6.90 2.92 13.16
N PRO A 388 6.28 3.73 14.04
CA PRO A 388 7.00 4.34 15.15
C PRO A 388 7.59 3.26 16.08
N VAL A 389 6.77 2.27 16.46
CA VAL A 389 7.20 1.15 17.31
C VAL A 389 8.33 0.37 16.66
N LEU A 390 8.22 0.08 15.36
CA LEU A 390 9.25 -0.66 14.64
C LEU A 390 10.60 0.07 14.65
N LEU A 391 10.60 1.36 14.30
CA LEU A 391 11.83 2.15 14.23
C LEU A 391 12.43 2.40 15.62
N GLU A 392 11.59 2.64 16.62
CA GLU A 392 12.01 2.79 18.02
C GLU A 392 12.65 1.50 18.55
N GLN A 393 12.03 0.34 18.31
CA GLN A 393 12.56 -0.94 18.78
C GLN A 393 13.85 -1.34 18.06
N ILE A 394 13.98 -1.03 16.76
CA ILE A 394 15.23 -1.24 16.03
C ILE A 394 16.32 -0.32 16.59
N GLU A 395 16.01 0.95 16.84
CA GLU A 395 16.96 1.88 17.45
C GLU A 395 17.40 1.41 18.84
N GLU A 396 16.46 1.01 19.69
CA GLU A 396 16.74 0.54 21.05
C GLU A 396 17.57 -0.75 21.04
N LEU A 397 17.29 -1.67 20.13
CA LEU A 397 18.09 -2.88 19.92
C LEU A 397 19.56 -2.52 19.64
N PHE A 398 19.81 -1.51 18.80
CA PHE A 398 21.17 -1.10 18.45
C PHE A 398 21.85 -0.25 19.53
N LYS A 399 21.09 0.52 20.32
CA LYS A 399 21.62 1.19 21.53
C LYS A 399 22.09 0.18 22.57
N THR A 400 21.29 -0.86 22.80
CA THR A 400 21.55 -1.89 23.81
C THR A 400 22.55 -2.96 23.35
N THR A 401 22.88 -2.98 22.06
CA THR A 401 23.89 -3.87 21.46
C THR A 401 25.00 -3.05 20.79
N PRO A 402 25.94 -2.46 21.56
CA PRO A 402 26.99 -1.61 21.01
C PRO A 402 27.77 -2.30 19.88
N GLY A 403 27.88 -1.61 18.76
CA GLY A 403 28.59 -2.10 17.58
C GLY A 403 27.82 -3.08 16.69
N ALA A 404 26.56 -3.40 16.99
CA ALA A 404 25.74 -4.26 16.13
C ALA A 404 25.47 -3.66 14.73
N LEU A 405 25.60 -2.33 14.56
CA LEU A 405 25.59 -1.69 13.24
C LEU A 405 26.98 -1.42 12.67
N ASN A 406 28.06 -1.67 13.44
CA ASN A 406 29.44 -1.45 12.99
C ASN A 406 29.80 -2.52 11.95
N GLY A 407 29.51 -2.23 10.69
CA GLY A 407 29.69 -3.14 9.57
C GLY A 407 28.40 -3.40 8.79
N THR A 408 27.24 -3.04 9.34
CA THR A 408 25.96 -3.15 8.63
C THR A 408 25.75 -1.93 7.74
N ARG A 409 25.41 -2.14 6.48
CA ARG A 409 24.97 -1.07 5.57
C ARG A 409 23.45 -1.03 5.52
N LEU A 410 22.90 0.18 5.55
CA LEU A 410 21.46 0.37 5.44
C LEU A 410 21.04 0.45 3.97
N LEU A 411 19.87 -0.08 3.64
CA LEU A 411 19.31 -0.04 2.30
C LEU A 411 17.80 0.18 2.33
N ASP A 412 17.20 0.48 1.17
CA ASP A 412 15.74 0.56 1.06
C ASP A 412 15.11 -0.83 1.27
N ALA A 413 14.17 -0.99 2.21
CA ALA A 413 13.42 -2.24 2.41
C ALA A 413 12.70 -2.73 1.16
N ARG A 414 12.53 -1.88 0.13
CA ARG A 414 11.99 -2.20 -1.19
C ARG A 414 13.05 -2.49 -2.25
N CYS A 415 14.34 -2.55 -1.93
CA CYS A 415 15.42 -2.83 -2.87
C CYS A 415 15.18 -4.09 -3.73
N HIS A 416 14.44 -5.08 -3.22
CA HIS A 416 14.10 -6.30 -3.96
C HIS A 416 13.41 -6.06 -5.31
N HIS A 417 12.74 -4.92 -5.49
CA HIS A 417 12.10 -4.60 -6.77
C HIS A 417 13.11 -4.27 -7.87
N VAL A 418 14.32 -3.83 -7.51
CA VAL A 418 15.34 -3.39 -8.46
C VAL A 418 16.57 -4.30 -8.47
N LEU A 419 16.90 -4.90 -7.32
CA LEU A 419 18.05 -5.80 -7.20
C LEU A 419 17.75 -7.18 -7.80
N PHE A 420 16.52 -7.67 -7.68
CA PHE A 420 16.16 -9.05 -8.05
C PHE A 420 15.27 -9.12 -9.29
N GLY A 421 15.61 -8.29 -10.28
CA GLY A 421 15.15 -8.46 -11.65
C GLY A 421 15.58 -9.82 -12.21
N PRO A 422 14.81 -10.46 -13.12
CA PRO A 422 15.13 -11.79 -13.64
C PRO A 422 16.59 -11.93 -14.09
N GLN A 423 17.08 -10.98 -14.89
CA GLN A 423 18.46 -11.00 -15.38
C GLN A 423 19.51 -11.01 -14.25
N ARG A 424 19.44 -10.05 -13.32
CA ARG A 424 20.37 -9.96 -12.19
C ARG A 424 20.31 -11.21 -11.30
N THR A 425 19.10 -11.74 -11.04
CA THR A 425 18.97 -12.97 -10.26
C THR A 425 19.60 -14.17 -10.97
N ARG A 426 19.47 -14.29 -12.29
CA ARG A 426 20.16 -15.35 -13.06
C ARG A 426 21.68 -15.24 -12.96
N GLU A 427 22.21 -14.02 -12.98
CA GLU A 427 23.66 -13.78 -12.81
C GLU A 427 24.14 -14.21 -11.42
N LEU A 428 23.38 -13.88 -10.36
CA LEU A 428 23.70 -14.33 -8.99
C LEU A 428 23.66 -15.86 -8.88
N ILE A 429 22.65 -16.51 -9.46
CA ILE A 429 22.53 -17.97 -9.49
C ILE A 429 23.72 -18.60 -10.21
N ALA A 430 24.12 -18.04 -11.36
CA ALA A 430 25.23 -18.56 -12.15
C ALA A 430 26.60 -18.38 -11.46
N ALA A 431 26.74 -17.37 -10.59
CA ALA A 431 27.95 -17.14 -9.80
C ALA A 431 28.04 -18.03 -8.55
N ALA A 432 26.93 -18.64 -8.12
CA ALA A 432 26.89 -19.52 -6.95
C ALA A 432 27.26 -20.96 -7.32
N GLU A 433 27.86 -21.70 -6.38
CA GLU A 433 28.11 -23.14 -6.58
C GLU A 433 26.85 -23.97 -6.42
N GLN A 434 25.96 -23.48 -5.55
CA GLN A 434 24.68 -24.08 -5.27
C GLN A 434 23.68 -22.98 -4.91
N THR A 435 22.44 -23.13 -5.37
CA THR A 435 21.33 -22.24 -5.03
C THR A 435 20.26 -22.99 -4.24
N VAL A 436 19.88 -22.44 -3.10
CA VAL A 436 18.77 -22.91 -2.27
C VAL A 436 17.67 -21.85 -2.24
N LEU A 437 16.44 -22.23 -2.55
CA LEU A 437 15.27 -21.35 -2.45
C LEU A 437 14.42 -21.69 -1.23
N VAL A 438 14.14 -20.70 -0.38
CA VAL A 438 13.27 -20.84 0.79
C VAL A 438 12.00 -20.02 0.57
N ASN A 439 10.89 -20.68 0.23
CA ASN A 439 9.63 -20.02 -0.14
C ASN A 439 8.43 -20.98 -0.05
N CYS A 440 7.26 -20.58 -0.57
CA CYS A 440 6.06 -21.43 -0.65
C CYS A 440 5.77 -22.01 -2.06
N PHE A 441 6.68 -21.84 -3.03
CA PHE A 441 6.51 -22.41 -4.38
C PHE A 441 7.53 -23.53 -4.59
N PRO A 442 7.18 -24.64 -5.28
CA PRO A 442 8.19 -25.60 -5.69
C PRO A 442 9.34 -24.90 -6.43
N HIS A 443 10.57 -25.12 -5.98
CA HIS A 443 11.75 -24.44 -6.55
C HIS A 443 11.91 -24.69 -8.05
N THR A 444 11.49 -25.86 -8.54
CA THR A 444 11.45 -26.20 -9.98
C THR A 444 10.52 -25.29 -10.78
N HIS A 445 9.38 -24.87 -10.21
CA HIS A 445 8.47 -23.93 -10.87
C HIS A 445 9.09 -22.53 -10.93
N VAL A 446 9.74 -22.10 -9.85
CA VAL A 446 10.43 -20.81 -9.80
C VAL A 446 11.63 -20.78 -10.76
N ALA A 447 12.41 -21.87 -10.81
CA ALA A 447 13.50 -22.04 -11.76
C ALA A 447 13.03 -21.92 -13.21
N ALA A 448 11.92 -22.59 -13.55
CA ALA A 448 11.31 -22.50 -14.88
C ALA A 448 10.84 -21.08 -15.21
N ALA A 449 10.18 -20.39 -14.27
CA ALA A 449 9.68 -19.04 -14.49
C ALA A 449 10.80 -18.00 -14.59
N LEU A 450 11.87 -18.17 -13.83
CA LEU A 450 13.06 -17.32 -13.85
C LEU A 450 13.96 -17.59 -15.07
N GLY A 451 13.93 -18.82 -15.61
CA GLY A 451 14.83 -19.26 -16.68
C GLY A 451 16.26 -19.48 -16.18
N ALA A 452 16.43 -19.96 -14.94
CA ALA A 452 17.71 -20.37 -14.36
C ALA A 452 17.51 -21.55 -13.39
N PRO A 453 18.48 -22.48 -13.31
CA PRO A 453 18.37 -23.63 -12.41
C PRO A 453 18.42 -23.19 -10.95
N ILE A 454 17.61 -23.82 -10.11
CA ILE A 454 17.69 -23.71 -8.65
C ILE A 454 17.88 -25.15 -8.16
N ASP A 455 18.98 -25.44 -7.48
CA ASP A 455 19.37 -26.81 -7.15
C ASP A 455 18.43 -27.43 -6.12
N GLN A 456 17.99 -26.64 -5.14
CA GLN A 456 17.23 -27.14 -4.00
C GLN A 456 16.16 -26.16 -3.52
N GLY A 457 15.12 -26.71 -2.89
CA GLY A 457 14.03 -25.92 -2.28
C GLY A 457 13.71 -26.34 -0.86
N LEU A 458 13.43 -25.36 -0.01
CA LEU A 458 12.84 -25.50 1.31
C LEU A 458 11.44 -24.88 1.28
N LEU A 459 10.43 -25.73 1.36
CA LEU A 459 9.03 -25.31 1.27
C LEU A 459 8.50 -24.82 2.62
N LEU A 460 7.78 -23.71 2.55
CA LEU A 460 7.06 -23.08 3.65
C LEU A 460 5.55 -23.08 3.39
N PRO A 461 4.71 -23.12 4.45
CA PRO A 461 3.29 -22.83 4.33
C PRO A 461 3.05 -21.46 3.69
N PRO A 462 2.15 -21.34 2.69
CA PRO A 462 1.78 -20.05 2.13
C PRO A 462 0.94 -19.26 3.12
N HIS A 463 1.18 -17.95 3.21
CA HIS A 463 0.29 -17.06 3.97
C HIS A 463 -1.06 -16.88 3.26
N GLN A 464 -2.06 -16.36 3.98
CA GLN A 464 -3.46 -16.30 3.49
C GLN A 464 -3.63 -15.62 2.12
N LYS A 465 -2.84 -14.57 1.83
CA LYS A 465 -2.94 -13.87 0.53
C LYS A 465 -2.50 -14.74 -0.68
N VAL A 466 -1.50 -15.62 -0.50
CA VAL A 466 -0.98 -16.49 -1.57
C VAL A 466 -1.71 -17.83 -1.60
N LEU A 467 -2.31 -18.25 -0.48
CA LEU A 467 -3.06 -19.51 -0.39
C LEU A 467 -4.16 -19.63 -1.48
N LYS A 468 -4.79 -18.51 -1.87
CA LYS A 468 -5.78 -18.47 -2.97
C LYS A 468 -5.21 -18.90 -4.33
N GLN A 469 -3.91 -18.71 -4.53
CA GLN A 469 -3.19 -19.06 -5.74
C GLN A 469 -2.60 -20.48 -5.66
N LEU A 470 -2.52 -21.06 -4.46
CA LEU A 470 -1.97 -22.39 -4.18
C LEU A 470 -2.95 -23.25 -3.36
N PRO A 471 -4.18 -23.53 -3.86
CA PRO A 471 -5.23 -24.21 -3.07
C PRO A 471 -4.89 -25.66 -2.67
N LYS A 472 -3.90 -26.29 -3.32
CA LYS A 472 -3.45 -27.66 -3.05
C LYS A 472 -2.03 -27.71 -2.47
N HIS A 473 -1.60 -26.65 -1.77
CA HIS A 473 -0.26 -26.61 -1.20
C HIS A 473 -0.08 -27.72 -0.13
N PRO A 474 1.02 -28.50 -0.16
CA PRO A 474 1.20 -29.66 0.73
C PRO A 474 1.31 -29.30 2.21
N LEU A 475 1.68 -28.06 2.51
CA LEU A 475 1.81 -27.54 3.88
C LEU A 475 0.62 -26.68 4.33
N THR A 476 -0.50 -26.71 3.61
CA THR A 476 -1.71 -25.97 3.99
C THR A 476 -2.14 -26.35 5.42
N GLY A 477 -2.36 -25.34 6.26
CA GLY A 477 -2.77 -25.53 7.67
C GLY A 477 -1.64 -25.67 8.68
N ARG A 478 -0.37 -25.77 8.25
CA ARG A 478 0.78 -25.74 9.16
C ARG A 478 1.18 -24.30 9.49
N CYS A 479 1.65 -24.06 10.71
CA CYS A 479 2.26 -22.79 11.08
C CYS A 479 3.76 -22.82 10.74
N SER A 480 4.24 -21.83 9.99
CA SER A 480 5.64 -21.76 9.59
C SER A 480 6.61 -21.62 10.77
N LEU A 481 6.17 -21.08 11.91
CA LEU A 481 7.01 -20.99 13.11
C LEU A 481 7.29 -22.37 13.74
N GLU A 482 6.36 -23.30 13.61
CA GLU A 482 6.54 -24.70 14.08
C GLU A 482 7.58 -25.45 13.23
N LEU A 483 7.95 -24.90 12.08
CA LEU A 483 8.93 -25.50 11.16
C LEU A 483 10.32 -24.89 11.33
N LEU A 484 10.50 -23.90 12.20
CA LEU A 484 11.77 -23.16 12.27
C LEU A 484 12.97 -24.05 12.58
N ASP A 485 12.80 -25.03 13.47
CA ASP A 485 13.88 -25.95 13.84
C ASP A 485 14.13 -26.97 12.71
N ASP A 486 13.08 -27.55 12.11
CA ASP A 486 13.19 -28.41 10.93
C ASP A 486 13.88 -27.71 9.74
N LEU A 487 13.65 -26.40 9.58
CA LEU A 487 14.25 -25.58 8.53
C LEU A 487 15.71 -25.26 8.83
N ASP A 488 16.08 -25.08 10.10
CA ASP A 488 17.49 -24.91 10.48
C ASP A 488 18.30 -26.15 10.14
N GLU A 489 17.81 -27.34 10.54
CA GLU A 489 18.47 -28.61 10.25
C GLU A 489 18.63 -28.81 8.74
N GLN A 490 17.59 -28.48 7.97
CA GLN A 490 17.67 -28.55 6.51
C GLN A 490 18.63 -27.51 5.91
N LEU A 491 18.76 -26.31 6.50
CA LEU A 491 19.75 -25.33 6.05
C LEU A 491 21.17 -25.80 6.35
N GLU A 492 21.43 -26.39 7.52
CA GLU A 492 22.75 -26.93 7.89
C GLU A 492 23.23 -28.01 6.91
N GLN A 493 22.30 -28.83 6.41
CA GLN A 493 22.62 -29.90 5.45
C GLN A 493 22.92 -29.38 4.02
N ARG A 494 22.53 -28.13 3.72
CA ARG A 494 22.46 -27.62 2.34
C ARG A 494 23.26 -26.36 2.10
N CYS A 495 23.69 -25.67 3.15
CA CYS A 495 24.38 -24.39 3.07
C CYS A 495 25.85 -24.53 3.44
N GLY A 496 26.70 -23.92 2.63
CA GLY A 496 28.14 -23.78 2.86
C GLY A 496 28.69 -22.54 2.17
N PRO A 497 30.01 -22.28 2.28
CA PRO A 497 30.70 -21.29 1.45
C PRO A 497 30.38 -21.47 -0.04
N GLY A 498 30.05 -20.39 -0.73
CA GLY A 498 29.66 -20.41 -2.16
C GLY A 498 28.18 -20.76 -2.42
N THR A 499 27.40 -21.08 -1.39
CA THR A 499 25.94 -21.26 -1.52
C THR A 499 25.22 -19.90 -1.57
N LEU A 500 24.34 -19.72 -2.53
CA LEU A 500 23.34 -18.65 -2.56
C LEU A 500 22.02 -19.15 -1.98
N VAL A 501 21.48 -18.47 -0.98
CA VAL A 501 20.16 -18.78 -0.41
C VAL A 501 19.21 -17.62 -0.63
N LEU A 502 18.13 -17.86 -1.39
CA LEU A 502 17.10 -16.87 -1.71
C LEU A 502 15.90 -17.06 -0.79
N PHE A 503 15.57 -16.06 0.02
CA PHE A 503 14.46 -16.09 0.96
C PHE A 503 13.24 -15.30 0.45
N ALA A 504 12.15 -16.00 0.14
CA ALA A 504 10.81 -15.44 -0.05
C ALA A 504 9.84 -16.02 0.99
N ALA A 505 10.21 -15.81 2.25
CA ALA A 505 9.65 -16.49 3.42
C ALA A 505 8.92 -15.55 4.40
N GLY A 506 8.67 -14.30 3.99
CA GLY A 506 8.11 -13.27 4.86
C GLY A 506 8.91 -13.15 6.17
N ILE A 507 8.23 -12.93 7.29
CA ILE A 507 8.89 -12.78 8.59
C ILE A 507 9.67 -14.03 9.04
N VAL A 508 9.26 -15.23 8.62
CA VAL A 508 9.88 -16.50 9.06
C VAL A 508 11.28 -16.64 8.49
N GLY A 509 11.52 -16.06 7.32
CA GLY A 509 12.83 -16.04 6.69
C GLY A 509 13.87 -15.26 7.48
N LYS A 510 13.48 -14.25 8.28
CA LYS A 510 14.45 -13.32 8.87
C LYS A 510 15.39 -14.02 9.87
N PRO A 511 14.90 -14.83 10.83
CA PRO A 511 15.77 -15.69 11.63
C PRO A 511 16.66 -16.65 10.83
N LEU A 512 16.13 -17.21 9.73
CA LEU A 512 16.81 -18.23 8.92
C LEU A 512 17.93 -17.65 8.07
N ILE A 513 17.85 -16.37 7.68
CA ILE A 513 18.92 -15.66 6.96
C ILE A 513 20.22 -15.66 7.76
N ALA A 514 20.15 -15.35 9.06
CA ALA A 514 21.33 -15.36 9.93
C ALA A 514 21.89 -16.77 10.12
N LYS A 515 21.02 -17.78 10.16
CA LYS A 515 21.43 -19.18 10.19
C LYS A 515 22.22 -19.55 8.93
N ALA A 516 21.66 -19.29 7.74
CA ALA A 516 22.32 -19.58 6.47
C ALA A 516 23.69 -18.86 6.35
N ARG A 517 23.76 -17.58 6.72
CA ARG A 517 25.03 -16.84 6.77
C ARG A 517 26.05 -17.51 7.69
N SER A 518 25.64 -17.96 8.87
CA SER A 518 26.54 -18.61 9.82
C SER A 518 27.15 -19.93 9.31
N MET A 519 26.55 -20.52 8.26
CA MET A 519 27.09 -21.68 7.55
C MET A 519 28.05 -21.30 6.41
N GLY A 520 28.33 -20.02 6.19
CA GLY A 520 29.20 -19.54 5.10
C GLY A 520 28.45 -19.05 3.85
N ALA A 521 27.13 -19.12 3.82
CA ALA A 521 26.34 -18.80 2.64
C ALA A 521 26.11 -17.30 2.43
N VAL A 522 25.74 -16.93 1.20
CA VAL A 522 25.16 -15.62 0.85
C VAL A 522 23.64 -15.73 0.93
N ALA A 523 23.05 -15.14 1.97
CA ALA A 523 21.62 -15.27 2.30
C ALA A 523 20.86 -13.97 2.01
N LEU A 524 19.98 -13.97 1.01
CA LEU A 524 19.31 -12.77 0.50
C LEU A 524 17.79 -12.81 0.68
N ASP A 525 17.23 -11.82 1.37
CA ASP A 525 15.78 -11.59 1.44
C ASP A 525 15.25 -11.01 0.11
N VAL A 526 14.79 -11.89 -0.78
CA VAL A 526 14.18 -11.50 -2.07
C VAL A 526 12.68 -11.21 -1.98
N GLY A 527 12.02 -11.68 -0.92
CA GLY A 527 10.59 -11.46 -0.63
C GLY A 527 9.67 -11.63 -1.84
N ALA A 528 8.89 -10.59 -2.15
CA ALA A 528 7.89 -10.62 -3.22
C ALA A 528 8.46 -10.69 -4.64
N ALA A 529 9.79 -10.62 -4.84
CA ALA A 529 10.38 -10.82 -6.16
C ALA A 529 10.04 -12.20 -6.74
N VAL A 530 9.92 -13.24 -5.89
CA VAL A 530 9.49 -14.58 -6.30
C VAL A 530 8.07 -14.57 -6.85
N ASP A 531 7.13 -13.88 -6.20
CA ASP A 531 5.75 -13.76 -6.69
C ASP A 531 5.76 -13.15 -8.10
N TYR A 532 6.61 -12.14 -8.30
CA TYR A 532 6.77 -11.51 -9.59
C TYR A 532 7.33 -12.47 -10.65
N TRP A 533 8.39 -13.23 -10.36
CA TRP A 533 8.94 -14.21 -11.30
C TRP A 533 7.87 -15.23 -11.72
N MET A 534 6.98 -15.59 -10.79
CA MET A 534 5.84 -16.47 -11.01
C MET A 534 4.66 -15.81 -11.75
N GLY A 535 4.76 -14.54 -12.15
CA GLY A 535 3.70 -13.79 -12.83
C GLY A 535 2.54 -13.37 -11.93
N LEU A 536 2.73 -13.38 -10.61
CA LEU A 536 1.68 -13.12 -9.63
C LEU A 536 1.69 -11.64 -9.19
N LYS A 537 0.50 -11.04 -9.14
CA LYS A 537 0.30 -9.68 -8.62
C LYS A 537 -0.05 -9.74 -7.13
N SER A 538 0.96 -9.89 -6.26
CA SER A 538 0.76 -9.93 -4.80
C SER A 538 0.79 -8.55 -4.13
N ARG A 539 1.22 -7.52 -4.87
CA ARG A 539 1.45 -6.14 -4.41
C ARG A 539 0.91 -5.13 -5.44
N GLY A 540 0.78 -3.86 -5.05
CA GLY A 540 0.08 -2.83 -5.85
C GLY A 540 0.73 -2.56 -7.22
N LEU A 541 -0.08 -2.16 -8.22
CA LEU A 541 0.35 -1.94 -9.61
C LEU A 541 1.53 -0.96 -9.78
N THR A 542 1.64 0.03 -8.90
CA THR A 542 2.70 1.06 -8.94
C THR A 542 4.06 0.53 -8.52
N GLU A 543 4.14 -0.65 -7.91
CA GLU A 543 5.37 -1.13 -7.29
C GLU A 543 6.29 -1.92 -8.25
N PHE A 544 5.85 -2.19 -9.50
CA PHE A 544 6.51 -3.15 -10.40
C PHE A 544 6.62 -2.67 -11.86
N ALA A 545 6.70 -1.35 -12.09
CA ALA A 545 6.70 -0.80 -13.45
C ALA A 545 7.88 -1.28 -14.33
N ASP A 546 9.02 -1.66 -13.72
CA ASP A 546 10.25 -2.06 -14.41
C ASP A 546 10.31 -3.52 -14.85
N PHE A 547 9.55 -4.36 -14.16
CA PHE A 547 9.62 -5.80 -14.33
C PHE A 547 8.98 -6.29 -15.64
N ASN A 548 7.93 -5.62 -16.11
CA ASN A 548 7.28 -5.93 -17.40
C ASN A 548 8.06 -5.41 -18.63
N ARG A 549 9.32 -4.95 -18.49
CA ARG A 549 10.15 -4.70 -19.68
C ARG A 549 10.53 -6.05 -20.29
N PRO A 550 10.22 -6.29 -21.58
CA PRO A 550 10.77 -7.44 -22.28
C PRO A 550 12.29 -7.43 -22.10
N ALA A 551 12.87 -8.58 -21.73
CA ALA A 551 14.31 -8.73 -21.71
C ALA A 551 14.82 -8.59 -23.16
N GLY A 552 15.31 -7.41 -23.53
CA GLY A 552 15.98 -7.17 -24.82
C GLY A 552 15.21 -6.36 -25.88
N THR A 553 14.57 -5.25 -25.51
CA THR A 553 14.22 -4.17 -26.47
C THR A 553 14.88 -2.87 -26.09
#